data_AF-A0A7V9D1V4-F1
#
_entry.id   AF-A0A7V9D1V4-F1
#
_cell.length_a   1.000
_cell.length_b   1.000
_cell.length_c   1.000
_cell.angle_alpha   90.00
_cell.angle_beta   90.00
_cell.angle_gamma   90.00
#
_symmetry.space_group_name_H-M   'P 1'
#
loop_
_entity.id
_entity.type
_entity.pdbx_description
1 polymer ?
#
loop_
_entity_poly.entity_id
_entity_poly.type
_entity_poly.pdbx_seq_one_letter_code
_entity_poly.pdbx_strand_id
1 'polypeptide(L)'
;MSTRSKGPRGFSEETVRGKTGKSSEEWYALLDAWDAPEKGHTATAKYLRDEHDVDSWWAQSVTVRYEYTRGLRQPPSETDG
;
A
#
# COMPACT_ATOMS: atom_id res chain seq x y z
N MET A 1 -15.35 11.39 23.59
CA MET A 1 -14.07 10.75 23.21
C MET A 1 -13.99 10.75 21.68
N SER A 2 -13.48 11.82 21.08
CA SER A 2 -13.31 11.90 19.62
C SER A 2 -12.03 11.17 19.25
N THR A 3 -12.15 9.94 18.78
CA THR A 3 -11.04 9.24 18.12
C THR A 3 -10.76 9.97 16.81
N ARG A 4 -9.74 10.82 16.83
CA ARG A 4 -9.10 11.33 15.61
C ARG A 4 -8.81 10.12 14.73
N SER A 5 -9.53 9.97 13.63
CA SER A 5 -9.27 8.97 12.61
C SER A 5 -7.83 9.18 12.12
N LYS A 6 -6.91 8.41 12.70
CA LYS A 6 -5.52 8.34 12.27
C LYS A 6 -5.61 7.92 10.80
N GLY A 7 -5.25 8.82 9.89
CA GLY A 7 -5.30 8.54 8.45
C GLY A 7 -4.54 7.24 8.11
N PRO A 8 -4.73 6.70 6.90
CA PRO A 8 -4.25 5.36 6.47
C PRO A 8 -2.75 5.09 6.68
N ARG A 9 -1.97 6.13 6.98
CA ARG A 9 -0.51 6.11 7.17
C ARG A 9 -0.05 5.93 8.63
N GLY A 10 -0.95 5.93 9.61
CA GLY A 10 -0.58 5.97 11.02
C GLY A 10 -0.74 4.67 11.79
N PHE A 11 -0.94 3.54 11.11
CA PHE A 11 -1.10 2.22 11.74
C PHE A 11 0.26 1.57 11.99
N SER A 12 0.40 0.94 13.17
CA SER A 12 1.55 0.10 13.50
C SER A 12 1.52 -1.19 12.70
N GLU A 13 2.69 -1.78 12.46
CA GLU A 13 2.81 -3.03 11.70
C GLU A 13 2.02 -4.19 12.33
N GLU A 14 1.91 -4.22 13.65
CA GLU A 14 1.08 -5.17 14.38
C GLU A 14 -0.40 -5.03 14.02
N THR A 15 -0.91 -3.81 13.86
CA THR A 15 -2.30 -3.58 13.44
C THR A 15 -2.52 -4.03 12.00
N VAL A 16 -1.57 -3.71 11.11
CA VAL A 16 -1.64 -4.14 9.70
C VAL A 16 -1.63 -5.66 9.62
N ARG A 17 -0.70 -6.33 10.31
CA ARG A 17 -0.61 -7.78 10.36
C ARG A 17 -1.85 -8.41 10.98
N GLY A 18 -2.36 -7.86 12.08
CA GLY A 18 -3.57 -8.36 12.74
C GLY A 18 -4.84 -8.21 11.91
N LYS A 19 -4.88 -7.26 10.97
CA LYS A 19 -6.06 -7.01 10.12
C LYS A 19 -5.98 -7.61 8.72
N THR A 20 -4.78 -7.65 8.15
CA THR A 20 -4.55 -8.15 6.78
C THR A 20 -3.87 -9.52 6.76
N GLY A 21 -3.47 -10.06 7.92
CA GLY A 21 -2.73 -11.31 8.03
C GLY A 21 -1.24 -11.22 7.70
N LYS A 22 -0.78 -10.11 7.09
CA LYS A 22 0.60 -9.94 6.62
C LYS A 22 1.20 -8.61 7.05
N SER A 23 2.53 -8.60 7.21
CA SER A 23 3.26 -7.37 7.44
C SER A 23 3.25 -6.47 6.21
N SER A 24 3.45 -5.16 6.41
CA SER A 24 3.59 -4.23 5.29
C SER A 24 4.74 -4.61 4.35
N GLU A 25 5.87 -5.09 4.88
CA GLU A 25 7.00 -5.54 4.06
C GLU A 25 6.66 -6.74 3.18
N GLU A 26 5.92 -7.73 3.71
CA GLU A 26 5.43 -8.85 2.90
C GLU A 26 4.50 -8.38 1.79
N TRP A 27 3.60 -7.44 2.11
CA TRP A 27 2.76 -6.83 1.10
C TRP A 27 3.59 -6.15 0.02
N TYR A 28 4.62 -5.40 0.40
CA TYR A 28 5.47 -4.74 -0.57
C TYR A 28 6.19 -5.73 -1.47
N ALA A 29 6.72 -6.82 -0.92
CA ALA A 29 7.36 -7.87 -1.71
C ALA A 29 6.38 -8.53 -2.70
N LEU A 30 5.13 -8.78 -2.27
CA LEU A 30 4.08 -9.32 -3.14
C LEU A 30 3.70 -8.34 -4.26
N LEU A 31 3.53 -7.07 -3.91
CA LEU A 31 3.18 -6.00 -4.85
C LEU A 31 4.30 -5.74 -5.85
N ASP A 32 5.56 -5.82 -5.42
CA ASP A 32 6.72 -5.71 -6.28
C ASP A 32 6.82 -6.86 -7.28
N ALA A 33 6.64 -8.10 -6.79
CA ALA A 33 6.65 -9.29 -7.65
C ALA A 33 5.48 -9.33 -8.65
N TRP A 34 4.38 -8.65 -8.34
CA TRP A 34 3.20 -8.55 -9.21
C TRP A 34 3.22 -7.34 -10.15
N ASP A 35 4.25 -6.51 -10.07
CA ASP A 35 4.36 -5.26 -10.82
C ASP A 35 3.19 -4.28 -10.57
N ALA A 36 2.81 -4.17 -9.29
CA ALA A 36 1.85 -3.19 -8.79
C ALA A 36 2.08 -1.74 -9.31
N PRO A 37 3.31 -1.21 -9.40
CA PRO A 37 3.53 0.15 -9.92
C PRO A 37 3.10 0.30 -11.38
N GLU A 38 3.35 -0.70 -12.24
CA GLU A 38 2.93 -0.67 -13.64
C GLU A 38 1.41 -0.85 -13.80
N LYS A 39 0.78 -1.66 -12.94
CA LYS A 39 -0.69 -1.86 -12.96
C LYS A 39 -1.45 -0.64 -12.43
N GLY A 40 -0.85 0.11 -11.52
CA GLY A 40 -1.40 1.32 -10.92
C GLY A 40 -2.31 1.05 -9.71
N HIS A 41 -2.63 2.14 -9.01
CA HIS A 41 -3.31 2.13 -7.70
C HIS A 41 -4.59 1.28 -7.66
N THR A 42 -5.50 1.46 -8.63
CA THR A 42 -6.80 0.77 -8.65
C THR A 42 -6.66 -0.74 -8.84
N ALA A 43 -5.71 -1.17 -9.68
CA ALA A 43 -5.46 -2.57 -9.93
C ALA A 43 -4.83 -3.24 -8.70
N THR A 44 -3.89 -2.57 -8.04
CA THR A 44 -3.29 -3.03 -6.78
C THR A 44 -4.32 -3.19 -5.66
N ALA A 45 -5.19 -2.20 -5.46
CA ALA A 45 -6.27 -2.31 -4.48
C ALA A 45 -7.28 -3.43 -4.84
N LYS A 46 -7.49 -3.70 -6.14
CA LYS A 46 -8.30 -4.82 -6.61
C LYS A 46 -7.65 -6.17 -6.33
N TYR A 47 -6.36 -6.30 -6.62
CA TYR A 47 -5.61 -7.53 -6.36
C TYR A 47 -5.63 -7.90 -4.88
N LEU A 48 -5.42 -6.92 -4.00
CA LEU A 48 -5.47 -7.14 -2.55
C LEU A 48 -6.83 -7.62 -2.04
N ARG A 49 -7.95 -7.13 -2.60
CA ARG A 49 -9.28 -7.63 -2.20
C ARG A 49 -9.62 -8.99 -2.81
N ASP A 50 -9.20 -9.24 -4.05
CA ASP A 50 -9.65 -10.40 -4.83
C ASP A 50 -8.82 -11.64 -4.50
N GLU A 51 -7.51 -11.47 -4.41
CA GLU A 51 -6.55 -12.54 -4.13
C GLU A 51 -6.41 -12.80 -2.62
N HIS A 52 -6.54 -11.74 -1.80
CA HIS A 52 -6.20 -11.80 -0.38
C HIS A 52 -7.34 -11.43 0.57
N ASP A 53 -8.55 -11.19 0.05
CA ASP A 53 -9.73 -10.80 0.84
C ASP A 53 -9.47 -9.62 1.79
N VAL A 54 -8.54 -8.74 1.42
CA VAL A 54 -8.22 -7.57 2.22
C VAL A 54 -9.35 -6.56 2.08
N ASP A 55 -9.84 -6.07 3.22
CA ASP A 55 -10.87 -5.04 3.24
C ASP A 55 -10.48 -3.83 2.38
N SER A 56 -11.46 -3.27 1.67
CA SER A 56 -11.26 -2.20 0.69
C SER A 56 -10.46 -1.02 1.25
N TRP A 57 -10.67 -0.68 2.52
CA TRP A 57 -9.96 0.42 3.18
C TRP A 57 -8.51 0.06 3.55
N TRP A 58 -8.26 -1.19 3.96
CA TRP A 58 -6.91 -1.70 4.19
C TRP A 58 -6.13 -1.84 2.89
N ALA A 59 -6.77 -2.29 1.81
CA ALA A 59 -6.17 -2.41 0.49
C ALA A 59 -5.66 -1.06 -0.03
N GLN A 60 -6.47 0.00 0.09
CA GLN A 60 -6.05 1.36 -0.24
C GLN A 60 -4.89 1.84 0.65
N SER A 61 -4.96 1.55 1.97
CA SER A 61 -3.91 1.95 2.92
C SER A 61 -2.56 1.31 2.59
N VAL A 62 -2.55 0.01 2.29
CA VAL A 62 -1.35 -0.74 1.89
C VAL A 62 -0.81 -0.21 0.56
N THR A 63 -1.69 0.03 -0.42
CA THR A 63 -1.31 0.59 -1.73
C THR A 63 -0.65 1.97 -1.59
N VAL A 64 -1.27 2.90 -0.87
CA VAL A 64 -0.72 4.24 -0.63
C VAL A 64 0.63 4.18 0.09
N ARG A 65 0.77 3.29 1.09
CA ARG A 65 2.03 3.13 1.84
C ARG A 65 3.13 2.56 0.95
N TYR A 66 2.80 1.59 0.09
CA TYR A 66 3.69 1.01 -0.91
C TYR A 66 4.20 2.08 -1.89
N GLU A 67 3.29 2.86 -2.49
CA GLU A 67 3.64 3.93 -3.44
C GLU A 67 4.56 4.98 -2.80
N TYR A 68 4.32 5.31 -1.54
CA TYR A 68 5.14 6.25 -0.78
C TYR A 68 6.52 5.69 -0.46
N THR A 69 6.61 4.42 -0.04
CA THR A 69 7.88 3.74 0.25
C THR A 69 8.74 3.55 -0.99
N ARG A 70 8.14 3.28 -2.15
CA ARG A 70 8.85 3.13 -3.42
C ARG A 70 9.26 4.45 -4.06
N GLY A 71 8.82 5.59 -3.51
CA GLY A 71 9.16 6.88 -4.10
C GLY A 71 8.60 7.04 -5.51
N LEU A 72 7.50 6.36 -5.88
CA LEU A 72 6.84 6.54 -7.18
C LEU A 72 6.29 7.97 -7.35
N ARG A 73 6.26 8.73 -6.25
CA ARG A 73 6.23 10.19 -6.25
C ARG A 73 7.63 10.76 -6.04
N GLN A 74 8.53 10.47 -6.96
CA GLN A 74 9.68 11.32 -7.24
C GLN A 74 9.27 12.16 -8.46
N PRO A 75 9.36 13.51 -8.41
CA PRO A 75 9.35 14.26 -9.67
C PRO A 75 10.43 13.65 -10.56
N PRO A 76 10.25 13.59 -11.90
CA PRO A 76 11.31 13.12 -12.77
C PRO A 76 12.57 13.89 -12.41
N SER A 77 13.57 13.19 -11.88
CA SER A 77 14.91 13.75 -11.78
C SER A 77 15.26 14.14 -13.19
N GLU A 78 15.46 15.44 -13.41
CA GLU A 78 15.99 16.02 -14.64
C GLU A 78 17.23 15.20 -15.05
N THR A 79 16.99 14.24 -15.93
CA THR A 79 17.99 13.75 -16.87
C THR A 79 17.67 14.52 -18.14
N ASP A 80 18.26 15.70 -18.28
CA ASP A 80 18.73 16.27 -19.56
C ASP A 80 19.47 17.60 -19.32
N GLY A 81 20.74 17.68 -19.70
CA GLY A 81 21.47 18.96 -19.93
C GLY A 81 22.66 19.24 -19.04
#